data_AF-A0A1Q7ZN21-F1
#
_entry.id   AF-A0A1Q7ZN21-F1
#
_cell.length_a   1.000
_cell.length_b   1.000
_cell.length_c   1.000
_cell.angle_alpha   90.00
_cell.angle_beta   90.00
_cell.angle_gamma   90.00
#
_symmetry.space_group_name_H-M   'P 1'
#
loop_
_entity.id
_entity.type
_entity.pdbx_description
1 polymer ?
#
loop_
_entity_poly.entity_id
_entity_poly.type
_entity_poly.pdbx_seq_one_letter_code
_entity_poly.pdbx_strand_id
1 'polypeptide(L)'
;MITRDSFAKEYDKFVKALTRRVKAYLRDPNAENVHRLRTSTRRLQAAFALLPKASRKQTKAEKAMARIKKLMKVNASVRDQDIILSKLSTYKHYPTFERLIEHLRKSRKSHLEQAKELALSIQKNPVPRVKPSDLSDSELQRRYNKVVRKLSSKIISELPLVREDPSKVEELHVVRRDCKQLRYVLEMAEFSRPPKPLAALRSWQDLLGAIRDHDVMIDYLRGLRKSSEIQVALNTEIENRTKSYRKFVEASGENPVSRLAPRH
;
A
#
# COMPACT_ATOMS: atom_id res chain seq x y z
N MET A 1 12.55 -3.54 20.73
CA MET A 1 13.85 -3.79 20.03
C MET A 1 13.59 -4.79 18.91
N ILE A 2 14.42 -4.87 17.87
CA ILE A 2 14.31 -5.95 16.88
C ILE A 2 15.44 -6.95 17.12
N THR A 3 15.10 -8.23 17.26
CA THR A 3 16.08 -9.32 17.44
C THR A 3 16.04 -10.23 16.24
N ARG A 4 17.12 -10.98 15.99
CA ARG A 4 17.24 -11.95 14.89
C ARG A 4 16.13 -13.00 14.94
N ASP A 5 15.76 -13.44 16.14
CA ASP A 5 14.74 -14.48 16.33
C ASP A 5 13.33 -13.93 16.09
N SER A 6 13.00 -12.77 16.69
CA SER A 6 11.71 -12.12 16.46
C SER A 6 11.53 -11.70 15.00
N PHE A 7 12.58 -11.15 14.38
CA PHE A 7 12.59 -10.78 12.97
C PHE A 7 12.43 -12.01 12.05
N ALA A 8 13.21 -13.07 12.23
CA ALA A 8 13.13 -14.26 11.38
C ALA A 8 11.75 -14.91 11.47
N LYS A 9 11.17 -14.97 12.67
CA LYS A 9 9.81 -15.45 12.92
C LYS A 9 8.75 -14.62 12.18
N GLU A 10 8.79 -13.28 12.30
CA GLU A 10 7.81 -12.41 11.65
C GLU A 10 8.01 -12.36 10.13
N TYR A 11 9.26 -12.38 9.65
CA TYR A 11 9.58 -12.51 8.23
C TYR A 11 8.98 -13.80 7.64
N ASP A 12 9.17 -14.93 8.32
CA ASP A 12 8.63 -16.22 7.90
C ASP A 12 7.10 -16.22 7.85
N LYS A 13 6.46 -15.60 8.85
CA LYS A 13 5.00 -15.39 8.87
C LYS A 13 4.54 -14.58 7.66
N PHE A 14 5.26 -13.54 7.25
CA PHE A 14 4.93 -12.78 6.05
C PHE A 14 5.14 -13.57 4.75
N VAL A 15 6.18 -14.39 4.66
CA VAL A 15 6.39 -15.32 3.54
C VAL A 15 5.22 -16.30 3.45
N LYS A 16 4.86 -16.96 4.56
CA LYS A 16 3.71 -17.88 4.64
C LYS A 16 2.39 -17.18 4.29
N ALA A 17 2.17 -15.96 4.79
CA ALA A 17 0.98 -15.17 4.48
C ALA A 17 0.90 -14.84 2.99
N LEU A 18 2.00 -14.39 2.37
CA LEU A 18 2.05 -14.13 0.94
C LEU A 18 1.73 -15.38 0.13
N THR A 19 2.35 -16.53 0.44
CA THR A 19 2.07 -17.80 -0.24
C THR A 19 0.59 -18.17 -0.16
N ARG A 20 -0.04 -18.02 1.01
CA ARG A 20 -1.48 -18.26 1.19
C ARG A 20 -2.33 -17.29 0.37
N ARG A 21 -1.99 -16.01 0.35
CA ARG A 21 -2.72 -14.99 -0.42
C ARG A 21 -2.57 -15.17 -1.92
N VAL A 22 -1.39 -15.59 -2.40
CA VAL A 22 -1.18 -15.96 -3.81
C VAL A 22 -2.09 -17.12 -4.20
N LYS A 23 -2.15 -18.19 -3.39
CA LYS A 23 -3.07 -19.33 -3.64
C LYS A 23 -4.54 -18.88 -3.68
N ALA A 24 -4.98 -18.09 -2.70
CA ALA A 24 -6.36 -17.59 -2.64
C ALA A 24 -6.69 -16.71 -3.86
N TYR A 25 -5.78 -15.82 -4.24
CA TYR A 25 -5.90 -14.95 -5.40
C TYR A 25 -5.99 -15.72 -6.73
N LEU A 26 -5.16 -16.75 -6.90
CA LEU A 26 -5.17 -17.59 -8.10
C LEU A 26 -6.48 -18.37 -8.23
N ARG A 27 -7.04 -18.82 -7.10
CA ARG A 27 -8.33 -19.52 -7.05
C ARG A 27 -9.51 -18.60 -7.31
N ASP A 28 -9.52 -17.44 -6.64
CA ASP A 28 -10.60 -16.46 -6.74
C ASP A 28 -10.03 -15.03 -6.66
N PRO A 29 -9.78 -14.39 -7.81
CA PRO A 29 -9.21 -13.05 -7.90
C PRO A 29 -10.24 -11.92 -7.71
N ASN A 30 -11.16 -12.08 -6.74
CA ASN A 30 -12.08 -11.01 -6.34
C ASN A 30 -11.34 -9.79 -5.73
N ALA A 31 -12.05 -8.68 -5.59
CA ALA A 31 -11.49 -7.42 -5.09
C ALA A 31 -10.84 -7.52 -3.70
N GLU A 32 -11.37 -8.37 -2.82
CA GLU A 32 -10.83 -8.59 -1.48
C GLU A 32 -9.52 -9.39 -1.52
N ASN A 33 -9.44 -10.43 -2.36
CA ASN A 33 -8.21 -11.19 -2.54
C ASN A 33 -7.11 -10.36 -3.23
N VAL A 34 -7.46 -9.50 -4.19
CA VAL A 34 -6.55 -8.48 -4.75
C VAL A 34 -6.01 -7.58 -3.63
N HIS A 35 -6.90 -7.04 -2.78
CA HIS A 35 -6.52 -6.17 -1.67
C HIS A 35 -5.59 -6.87 -0.68
N ARG A 36 -5.97 -8.08 -0.22
CA ARG A 36 -5.20 -8.89 0.74
C ARG A 36 -3.82 -9.27 0.21
N LEU A 37 -3.73 -9.67 -1.06
CA LEU A 37 -2.46 -9.97 -1.71
C LEU A 37 -1.53 -8.76 -1.71
N ARG A 38 -2.05 -7.58 -2.06
CA ARG A 38 -1.29 -6.33 -2.04
C ARG A 38 -0.82 -5.97 -0.64
N THR A 39 -1.65 -6.17 0.38
CA THR A 39 -1.28 -5.90 1.79
C THR A 39 -0.19 -6.85 2.27
N SER A 40 -0.33 -8.17 2.06
CA SER A 40 0.71 -9.15 2.43
C SER A 40 2.03 -8.89 1.69
N THR A 41 1.95 -8.50 0.43
CA THR A 41 3.12 -8.14 -0.37
C THR A 41 3.87 -6.93 0.21
N ARG A 42 3.15 -5.85 0.54
CA ARG A 42 3.77 -4.64 1.13
C ARG A 42 4.45 -4.93 2.46
N ARG A 43 3.83 -5.76 3.31
CA ARG A 43 4.44 -6.20 4.59
C ARG A 43 5.74 -6.96 4.37
N LEU A 44 5.76 -7.91 3.43
CA LEU A 44 6.97 -8.65 3.10
C LEU A 44 8.06 -7.73 2.50
N GLN A 45 7.70 -6.76 1.67
CA GLN A 45 8.65 -5.77 1.15
C GLN A 45 9.25 -4.90 2.26
N ALA A 46 8.44 -4.50 3.25
CA ALA A 46 8.91 -3.75 4.41
C ALA A 46 9.91 -4.58 5.24
N ALA A 47 9.57 -5.84 5.54
CA ALA A 47 10.47 -6.76 6.23
C ALA A 47 11.74 -7.04 5.42
N PHE A 48 11.63 -7.23 4.10
CA PHE A 48 12.77 -7.40 3.21
C PHE A 48 13.71 -6.19 3.24
N ALA A 49 13.18 -4.96 3.35
CA ALA A 49 14.01 -3.75 3.39
C ALA A 49 14.92 -3.69 4.63
N LEU A 50 14.56 -4.42 5.70
CA LEU A 50 15.32 -4.52 6.95
C LEU A 50 16.43 -5.57 6.91
N LEU A 51 16.43 -6.48 5.93
CA LEU A 51 17.50 -7.47 5.80
C LEU A 51 18.87 -6.81 5.59
N PRO A 52 19.96 -7.43 6.09
CA PRO A 52 21.32 -7.03 5.76
C PRO A 52 21.58 -6.97 4.26
N LYS A 53 22.56 -6.16 3.83
CA LYS A 53 22.87 -6.00 2.40
C LYS A 53 23.23 -7.34 1.77
N ALA A 54 24.02 -8.17 2.45
CA ALA A 54 24.40 -9.50 1.97
C ALA A 54 23.18 -10.36 1.62
N SER A 55 22.22 -10.50 2.55
CA SER A 55 21.00 -11.28 2.32
C SER A 55 20.11 -10.69 1.23
N ARG A 56 19.98 -9.36 1.16
CA ARG A 56 19.18 -8.68 0.10
C ARG A 56 19.79 -8.83 -1.29
N LYS A 57 21.11 -8.94 -1.39
CA LYS A 57 21.86 -9.02 -2.65
C LYS A 57 22.05 -10.44 -3.17
N GLN A 58 21.59 -11.44 -2.44
CA GLN A 58 21.54 -12.81 -2.96
C GLN A 58 20.63 -12.88 -4.19
N THR A 59 21.11 -13.51 -5.27
CA THR A 59 20.41 -13.56 -6.56
C THR A 59 18.97 -14.07 -6.44
N LYS A 60 18.73 -15.12 -5.63
CA LYS A 60 17.38 -15.67 -5.42
C LYS A 60 16.45 -14.66 -4.74
N ALA A 61 16.96 -13.93 -3.74
CA ALA A 61 16.22 -12.92 -3.00
C ALA A 61 15.89 -11.69 -3.87
N GLU A 62 16.85 -11.22 -4.67
CA GLU A 62 16.63 -10.12 -5.62
C GLU A 62 15.60 -10.49 -6.69
N LYS A 63 15.73 -11.67 -7.31
CA LYS A 63 14.76 -12.15 -8.31
C LYS A 63 13.36 -12.29 -7.72
N ALA A 64 13.24 -12.80 -6.48
CA ALA A 64 11.95 -12.89 -5.80
C ALA A 64 11.31 -11.51 -5.57
N MET A 65 12.08 -10.53 -5.09
CA MET A 65 11.59 -9.17 -4.88
C MET A 65 11.27 -8.44 -6.19
N ALA A 66 12.00 -8.70 -7.27
CA ALA A 66 11.70 -8.17 -8.60
C ALA A 66 10.35 -8.68 -9.11
N ARG A 67 10.07 -9.98 -9.01
CA ARG A 67 8.76 -10.57 -9.34
C ARG A 67 7.63 -9.95 -8.52
N ILE A 68 7.84 -9.82 -7.23
CA ILE A 68 6.88 -9.20 -6.30
C ILE A 68 6.58 -7.74 -6.70
N LYS A 69 7.62 -6.95 -7.01
CA LYS A 69 7.44 -5.57 -7.46
C LYS A 69 6.67 -5.49 -8.78
N LYS A 70 6.98 -6.38 -9.74
CA LYS A 70 6.26 -6.46 -11.02
C LYS A 70 4.78 -6.82 -10.79
N LEU A 71 4.48 -7.81 -9.95
CA LEU A 71 3.11 -8.17 -9.57
C LEU A 71 2.36 -6.98 -8.95
N MET A 72 3.00 -6.22 -8.06
CA MET A 72 2.39 -5.04 -7.42
C MET A 72 2.07 -3.91 -8.39
N LYS A 73 2.91 -3.72 -9.41
CA LYS A 73 2.70 -2.74 -10.49
C LYS A 73 1.47 -3.10 -11.30
N VAL A 74 1.36 -4.34 -11.79
CA VAL A 74 0.20 -4.79 -12.56
C VAL A 74 -1.08 -4.81 -11.72
N ASN A 75 -1.00 -5.26 -10.46
CA ASN A 75 -2.13 -5.22 -9.53
C ASN A 75 -2.53 -3.79 -9.09
N ALA A 76 -1.77 -2.74 -9.43
CA ALA A 76 -2.21 -1.38 -9.19
C ALA A 76 -3.44 -1.08 -10.05
N SER A 77 -3.36 -1.33 -11.36
CA SER A 77 -4.47 -1.13 -12.30
C SER A 77 -5.70 -1.97 -11.95
N VAL A 78 -5.52 -3.26 -11.60
CA VAL A 78 -6.63 -4.12 -11.16
C VAL A 78 -7.32 -3.56 -9.92
N ARG A 79 -6.54 -3.07 -8.93
CA ARG A 79 -7.11 -2.49 -7.72
C ARG A 79 -7.82 -1.16 -7.98
N ASP A 80 -7.29 -0.33 -8.87
CA ASP A 80 -7.93 0.92 -9.24
C ASP A 80 -9.28 0.65 -9.92
N GLN A 81 -9.34 -0.37 -10.80
CA GLN A 81 -10.60 -0.84 -11.40
C GLN A 81 -11.56 -1.43 -10.37
N ASP A 82 -11.08 -2.17 -9.36
CA ASP A 82 -11.93 -2.65 -8.26
C ASP A 82 -12.58 -1.48 -7.49
N ILE A 83 -11.82 -0.41 -7.23
CA ILE A 83 -12.31 0.80 -6.55
C ILE A 83 -13.37 1.51 -7.40
N ILE A 84 -13.08 1.72 -8.69
CA ILE A 84 -14.00 2.38 -9.63
C ILE A 84 -15.29 1.56 -9.77
N LEU A 85 -15.19 0.24 -9.96
CA LEU A 85 -16.36 -0.65 -10.04
C LEU A 85 -17.21 -0.58 -8.77
N SER A 86 -16.58 -0.56 -7.59
CA SER A 86 -17.27 -0.42 -6.31
C SER A 86 -18.02 0.90 -6.23
N LYS A 87 -17.39 2.01 -6.62
CA LYS A 87 -18.01 3.34 -6.59
C LYS A 87 -19.10 3.51 -7.64
N LEU A 88 -18.89 3.07 -8.88
CA LEU A 88 -19.90 3.12 -9.93
C LEU A 88 -21.16 2.33 -9.60
N SER A 89 -21.04 1.28 -8.78
CA SER A 89 -22.19 0.46 -8.39
C SER A 89 -23.26 1.24 -7.61
N THR A 90 -22.91 2.37 -6.99
CA THR A 90 -23.88 3.27 -6.34
C THR A 90 -24.75 4.02 -7.34
N TYR A 91 -24.32 4.14 -8.59
CA TYR A 91 -25.01 4.84 -9.67
C TYR A 91 -25.64 3.89 -10.71
N LYS A 92 -25.74 2.59 -10.40
CA LYS A 92 -26.21 1.55 -11.33
C LYS A 92 -27.58 1.80 -11.97
N HIS A 93 -28.40 2.68 -11.38
CA HIS A 93 -29.74 3.00 -11.88
C HIS A 93 -29.73 3.84 -13.17
N TYR A 94 -28.61 4.46 -13.53
CA TYR A 94 -28.49 5.17 -14.81
C TYR A 94 -27.88 4.25 -15.88
N PRO A 95 -28.54 4.06 -17.05
CA PRO A 95 -28.04 3.21 -18.13
C PRO A 95 -26.61 3.55 -18.60
N THR A 96 -26.23 4.83 -18.51
CA THR A 96 -24.86 5.29 -18.79
C THR A 96 -23.82 4.56 -17.96
N PHE A 97 -24.07 4.34 -16.66
CA PHE A 97 -23.11 3.68 -15.77
C PHE A 97 -23.10 2.16 -15.93
N GLU A 98 -24.20 1.53 -16.31
CA GLU A 98 -24.23 0.08 -16.59
C GLU A 98 -23.26 -0.30 -17.71
N ARG A 99 -23.27 0.46 -18.82
CA ARG A 99 -22.34 0.26 -19.95
C ARG A 99 -20.88 0.44 -19.53
N LEU A 100 -20.60 1.45 -18.71
CA LEU A 100 -19.26 1.72 -18.18
C LEU A 100 -18.77 0.59 -17.27
N ILE A 101 -19.64 0.08 -16.39
CA ILE A 101 -19.34 -1.06 -15.50
C ILE A 101 -18.97 -2.29 -16.33
N GLU A 102 -19.73 -2.59 -17.38
CA GLU A 102 -19.45 -3.76 -18.23
C GLU A 102 -18.11 -3.62 -18.96
N HIS A 103 -17.83 -2.45 -19.53
CA HIS A 103 -16.52 -2.18 -20.15
C HIS A 103 -15.36 -2.32 -19.14
N LEU A 104 -15.51 -1.78 -17.93
CA LEU A 104 -14.52 -1.90 -16.87
C LEU A 104 -14.30 -3.34 -16.42
N ARG A 105 -15.35 -4.16 -16.33
CA ARG A 105 -15.23 -5.59 -16.01
C ARG A 105 -14.40 -6.34 -17.05
N LYS A 106 -14.63 -6.06 -18.35
CA LYS A 106 -13.85 -6.63 -19.45
C LYS A 106 -12.37 -6.22 -19.37
N SER A 107 -12.11 -4.92 -19.19
CA SER A 107 -10.74 -4.40 -19.03
C SER A 107 -10.04 -4.99 -17.80
N ARG A 108 -10.74 -5.07 -16.67
CA ARG A 108 -10.24 -5.70 -15.43
C ARG A 108 -9.85 -7.16 -15.67
N LYS A 109 -10.66 -7.93 -16.39
CA LYS A 109 -10.36 -9.32 -16.73
C LYS A 109 -9.04 -9.41 -17.51
N SER A 110 -8.81 -8.53 -18.48
CA SER A 110 -7.55 -8.50 -19.25
C SER A 110 -6.32 -8.22 -18.38
N HIS A 111 -6.34 -7.17 -17.54
CA HIS A 111 -5.22 -6.88 -16.63
C HIS A 111 -4.99 -7.99 -15.61
N LEU A 112 -6.06 -8.67 -15.20
CA LEU A 112 -6.00 -9.75 -14.24
C LEU A 112 -5.26 -10.97 -14.79
N GLU A 113 -5.41 -11.30 -16.07
CA GLU A 113 -4.68 -12.43 -16.65
C GLU A 113 -3.15 -12.22 -16.60
N GLN A 114 -2.67 -11.01 -16.93
CA GLN A 114 -1.26 -10.66 -16.76
C GLN A 114 -0.79 -10.75 -15.29
N ALA A 115 -1.66 -10.37 -14.36
CA ALA A 115 -1.35 -10.46 -12.94
C ALA A 115 -1.31 -11.91 -12.43
N LYS A 116 -2.15 -12.80 -12.96
CA LYS A 116 -2.17 -14.23 -12.62
C LYS A 116 -0.88 -14.92 -13.04
N GLU A 117 -0.34 -14.64 -14.23
CA GLU A 117 0.95 -15.20 -14.67
C GLU A 117 2.08 -14.87 -13.69
N LEU A 118 2.14 -13.61 -13.23
CA LEU A 118 3.11 -13.17 -12.24
C LEU A 118 2.89 -13.82 -10.88
N ALA A 119 1.62 -14.00 -10.47
CA ALA A 119 1.27 -14.70 -9.23
C ALA A 119 1.67 -16.19 -9.28
N LEU A 120 1.47 -16.87 -10.42
CA LEU A 120 1.94 -18.23 -10.66
C LEU A 120 3.47 -18.32 -10.59
N SER A 121 4.18 -17.35 -11.19
CA SER A 121 5.64 -17.28 -11.11
C SER A 121 6.13 -17.19 -9.66
N ILE A 122 5.46 -16.40 -8.81
CA ILE A 122 5.76 -16.29 -7.37
C ILE A 122 5.41 -17.59 -6.63
N GLN A 123 4.31 -18.26 -6.97
CA GLN A 123 3.94 -19.54 -6.38
C GLN A 123 4.99 -20.63 -6.68
N LYS A 124 5.45 -20.72 -7.93
CA LYS A 124 6.48 -21.67 -8.38
C LYS A 124 7.86 -21.35 -7.81
N ASN A 125 8.14 -20.07 -7.55
CA ASN A 125 9.44 -19.59 -7.08
C ASN A 125 9.27 -18.79 -5.77
N PRO A 126 9.04 -19.50 -4.64
CA PRO A 126 8.74 -18.86 -3.36
C PRO A 126 9.89 -17.97 -2.88
N VAL A 127 9.54 -17.01 -2.02
CA VAL A 127 10.51 -16.13 -1.39
C VAL A 127 11.42 -16.94 -0.45
N PRO A 128 12.75 -16.79 -0.54
CA PRO A 128 13.67 -17.47 0.37
C PRO A 128 13.35 -17.12 1.83
N ARG A 129 13.41 -18.12 2.71
CA ARG A 129 13.35 -17.92 4.15
C ARG A 129 14.70 -17.46 4.67
N VAL A 130 14.71 -16.88 5.86
CA VAL A 130 15.91 -16.37 6.51
C VAL A 130 16.04 -17.06 7.86
N LYS A 131 17.22 -17.58 8.18
CA LYS A 131 17.49 -18.19 9.48
C LYS A 131 18.02 -17.14 10.46
N PRO A 132 17.76 -17.28 11.77
CA PRO A 132 18.37 -16.40 12.77
C PRO A 132 19.90 -16.39 12.72
N SER A 133 20.53 -17.52 12.37
CA SER A 133 21.99 -17.66 12.20
C SER A 133 22.56 -16.75 11.10
N ASP A 134 21.75 -16.35 10.12
CA ASP A 134 22.16 -15.53 8.98
C ASP A 134 22.09 -14.03 9.31
N LEU A 135 21.75 -13.68 10.56
CA LEU A 135 21.38 -12.35 11.00
C LEU A 135 22.17 -11.93 12.24
N SER A 136 22.56 -10.67 12.28
CA SER A 136 23.13 -10.00 13.45
C SER A 136 22.14 -9.01 14.03
N ASP A 137 21.92 -9.06 15.34
CA ASP A 137 21.04 -8.13 16.06
C ASP A 137 21.49 -6.67 15.87
N SER A 138 22.80 -6.42 15.94
CA SER A 138 23.34 -5.06 15.80
C SER A 138 23.14 -4.52 14.38
N GLU A 139 23.31 -5.36 13.36
CA GLU A 139 23.09 -4.98 11.96
C GLU A 139 21.60 -4.74 11.67
N LEU A 140 20.72 -5.63 12.15
CA LEU A 140 19.27 -5.47 12.03
C LEU A 140 18.79 -4.21 12.73
N GLN A 141 19.21 -3.95 13.96
CA GLN A 141 18.82 -2.78 14.71
C GLN A 141 19.33 -1.49 14.03
N ARG A 142 20.58 -1.48 13.54
CA ARG A 142 21.13 -0.36 12.75
C ARG A 142 20.31 -0.13 11.48
N ARG A 143 19.94 -1.20 10.77
CA ARG A 143 19.16 -1.12 9.53
C ARG A 143 17.73 -0.64 9.80
N TYR A 144 17.08 -1.15 10.83
CA TYR A 144 15.77 -0.70 11.30
C TYR A 144 15.79 0.80 11.60
N ASN A 145 16.72 1.27 12.44
CA ASN A 145 16.86 2.68 12.78
C ASN A 145 17.08 3.55 11.53
N LYS A 146 17.93 3.10 10.59
CA LYS A 146 18.17 3.82 9.33
C LYS A 146 16.91 3.94 8.47
N VAL A 147 16.13 2.85 8.35
CA VAL A 147 14.91 2.85 7.55
C VAL A 147 13.81 3.70 8.21
N VAL A 148 13.63 3.57 9.52
CA VAL A 148 12.68 4.40 10.30
C VAL A 148 13.01 5.87 10.14
N ARG A 149 14.25 6.29 10.41
CA ARG A 149 14.69 7.69 10.27
C ARG A 149 14.46 8.22 8.86
N LYS A 150 14.85 7.46 7.84
CA LYS A 150 14.66 7.88 6.43
C LYS A 150 13.18 8.13 6.11
N LEU A 151 12.30 7.20 6.49
CA LEU A 151 10.87 7.31 6.20
C LEU A 151 10.21 8.41 7.03
N SER A 152 10.55 8.54 8.31
CA SER A 152 10.01 9.60 9.17
C SER A 152 10.43 10.98 8.68
N SER A 153 11.72 11.19 8.38
CA SER A 153 12.20 12.47 7.86
C SER A 153 11.51 12.87 6.57
N LYS A 154 11.30 11.91 5.65
CA LYS A 154 10.61 12.17 4.40
C LYS A 154 9.13 12.52 4.59
N ILE A 155 8.43 11.80 5.47
CA ILE A 155 7.04 12.13 5.81
C ILE A 155 6.99 13.54 6.41
N ILE A 156 7.89 13.88 7.33
CA ILE A 156 7.93 15.21 7.97
C ILE A 156 8.19 16.33 6.97
N SER A 157 9.07 16.13 5.99
CA SER A 157 9.35 17.15 4.98
C SER A 157 8.20 17.38 4.01
N GLU A 158 7.45 16.33 3.66
CA GLU A 158 6.34 16.43 2.71
C GLU A 158 5.01 16.85 3.39
N LEU A 159 4.87 16.59 4.70
CA LEU A 159 3.60 16.80 5.42
C LEU A 159 3.08 18.25 5.37
N PRO A 160 3.89 19.30 5.53
CA PRO A 160 3.41 20.68 5.41
C PRO A 160 2.84 20.98 4.02
N LEU A 161 3.56 20.59 2.97
CA LEU A 161 3.16 20.82 1.57
C LEU A 161 1.78 20.22 1.26
N VAL A 162 1.55 18.97 1.68
CA VAL A 162 0.28 18.27 1.42
C VAL A 162 -0.85 18.67 2.38
N ARG A 163 -0.57 19.43 3.43
CA ARG A 163 -1.58 19.98 4.34
C ARG A 163 -2.09 21.34 3.87
N GLU A 164 -1.23 22.11 3.23
CA GLU A 164 -1.55 23.43 2.69
C GLU A 164 -2.31 23.34 1.37
N ASP A 165 -1.91 22.42 0.48
CA ASP A 165 -2.45 22.34 -0.88
C ASP A 165 -3.09 20.98 -1.20
N PRO A 166 -4.43 20.88 -1.27
CA PRO A 166 -5.13 19.66 -1.63
C PRO A 166 -4.91 19.20 -3.07
N SER A 167 -4.36 20.06 -3.95
CA SER A 167 -4.09 19.74 -5.37
C SER A 167 -2.81 18.91 -5.57
N LYS A 168 -1.97 18.77 -4.52
CA LYS A 168 -0.74 17.96 -4.49
C LYS A 168 -1.02 16.46 -4.42
N VAL A 169 -1.75 15.94 -5.41
CA VAL A 169 -2.23 14.55 -5.47
C VAL A 169 -1.08 13.55 -5.43
N GLU A 170 0.00 13.81 -6.16
CA GLU A 170 1.16 12.91 -6.20
C GLU A 170 1.92 12.91 -4.87
N GLU A 171 2.13 14.07 -4.26
CA GLU A 171 2.76 14.18 -2.95
C GLU A 171 1.90 13.53 -1.86
N LEU A 172 0.57 13.71 -1.89
CA LEU A 172 -0.37 12.98 -1.01
C LEU A 172 -0.23 11.46 -1.20
N HIS A 173 -0.07 10.98 -2.44
CA HIS A 173 0.18 9.57 -2.73
C HIS A 173 1.52 9.09 -2.16
N VAL A 174 2.58 9.91 -2.26
CA VAL A 174 3.90 9.62 -1.72
C VAL A 174 3.87 9.53 -0.19
N VAL A 175 3.30 10.53 0.49
CA VAL A 175 3.11 10.53 1.95
C VAL A 175 2.34 9.29 2.39
N ARG A 176 1.26 8.94 1.69
CA ARG A 176 0.47 7.73 1.96
C ARG A 176 1.30 6.46 1.84
N ARG A 177 2.09 6.32 0.77
CA ARG A 177 2.94 5.15 0.54
C ARG A 177 3.98 5.04 1.65
N ASP A 178 4.61 6.14 2.01
CA ASP A 178 5.71 6.17 2.95
C ASP A 178 5.20 5.98 4.39
N CYS A 179 4.00 6.49 4.73
CA CYS A 179 3.29 6.15 5.96
C CYS A 179 3.01 4.64 6.06
N LYS A 180 2.48 4.01 4.99
CA LYS A 180 2.24 2.56 4.95
C LYS A 180 3.53 1.78 5.18
N GLN A 181 4.60 2.19 4.52
CA GLN A 181 5.89 1.53 4.67
C GLN A 181 6.46 1.72 6.08
N LEU A 182 6.40 2.92 6.66
CA LEU A 182 6.87 3.18 8.01
C LEU A 182 6.07 2.36 9.03
N ARG A 183 4.75 2.31 8.92
CA ARG A 183 3.92 1.48 9.79
C ARG A 183 4.34 0.02 9.75
N TYR A 184 4.50 -0.56 8.56
CA TYR A 184 4.91 -1.96 8.42
C TYR A 184 6.34 -2.21 8.93
N VAL A 185 7.24 -1.24 8.80
CA VAL A 185 8.58 -1.32 9.41
C VAL A 185 8.47 -1.30 10.93
N LEU A 186 7.72 -0.36 11.51
CA LEU A 186 7.54 -0.27 12.96
C LEU A 186 6.92 -1.56 13.50
N GLU A 187 5.92 -2.13 12.82
CA GLU A 187 5.29 -3.42 13.19
C GLU A 187 6.26 -4.61 13.25
N MET A 188 7.49 -4.49 12.75
CA MET A 188 8.54 -5.51 12.89
C MET A 188 9.24 -5.52 14.25
N ALA A 189 9.11 -4.45 15.04
CA ALA A 189 9.67 -4.38 16.37
C ALA A 189 8.65 -4.86 17.41
N GLU A 190 9.15 -5.49 18.48
CA GLU A 190 8.32 -5.86 19.61
C GLU A 190 8.04 -4.64 20.50
N PHE A 191 6.77 -4.46 20.85
CA PHE A 191 6.30 -3.44 21.79
C PHE A 191 5.34 -4.06 22.79
N SER A 192 5.44 -3.68 24.07
CA SER A 192 4.44 -4.02 25.09
C SER A 192 3.08 -3.37 24.83
N ARG A 193 3.09 -2.17 24.22
CA ARG A 193 1.90 -1.45 23.74
C ARG A 193 2.20 -0.70 22.44
N PRO A 194 1.22 -0.56 21.51
CA PRO A 194 1.41 0.22 20.29
C PRO A 194 1.89 1.64 20.59
N PRO A 195 3.02 2.10 20.04
CA PRO A 195 3.53 3.44 20.32
C PRO A 195 2.66 4.49 19.60
N LYS A 196 2.54 5.70 20.16
CA LYS A 196 1.74 6.81 19.60
C LYS A 196 1.96 7.03 18.08
N PRO A 197 3.20 7.02 17.55
CA PRO A 197 3.42 7.14 16.10
C PRO A 197 2.72 6.05 15.28
N LEU A 198 2.63 4.82 15.78
CA LEU A 198 1.98 3.71 15.08
C LEU A 198 0.46 3.92 14.99
N ALA A 199 -0.16 4.45 16.04
CA ALA A 199 -1.58 4.79 16.05
C ALA A 199 -1.89 5.93 15.07
N ALA A 200 -1.10 7.01 15.09
CA ALA A 200 -1.25 8.12 14.15
C ALA A 200 -1.07 7.66 12.70
N LEU A 201 -0.05 6.85 12.41
CA LEU A 201 0.17 6.29 11.08
C LEU A 201 -1.01 5.43 10.60
N ARG A 202 -1.73 4.73 11.49
CA ARG A 202 -2.94 4.00 11.11
C ARG A 202 -4.05 4.97 10.70
N SER A 203 -4.35 5.95 11.55
CA SER A 203 -5.35 6.98 11.27
C SER A 203 -5.08 7.71 9.94
N TRP A 204 -3.85 8.20 9.75
CA TRP A 204 -3.48 8.90 8.52
C TRP A 204 -3.60 8.01 7.27
N GLN A 205 -3.27 6.72 7.38
CA GLN A 205 -3.36 5.81 6.23
C GLN A 205 -4.80 5.51 5.79
N ASP A 206 -5.74 5.51 6.73
CA ASP A 206 -7.15 5.29 6.41
C ASP A 206 -7.71 6.51 5.69
N LEU A 207 -7.39 7.72 6.19
CA LEU A 207 -7.79 8.99 5.57
C LEU A 207 -7.13 9.21 4.20
N LEU A 208 -5.81 9.06 4.10
CA LEU A 208 -5.08 9.10 2.82
C LEU A 208 -5.51 7.97 1.89
N GLY A 209 -5.93 6.82 2.45
CA GLY A 209 -6.56 5.73 1.73
C GLY A 209 -7.83 6.19 1.00
N ALA A 210 -8.75 6.80 1.74
CA ALA A 210 -9.99 7.33 1.20
C ALA A 210 -9.73 8.43 0.16
N ILE A 211 -8.82 9.38 0.42
CA ILE A 211 -8.45 10.43 -0.53
C ILE A 211 -7.98 9.81 -1.85
N ARG A 212 -7.07 8.83 -1.81
CA ARG A 212 -6.57 8.18 -3.04
C ARG A 212 -7.68 7.42 -3.77
N ASP A 213 -8.59 6.78 -3.06
CA ASP A 213 -9.71 6.07 -3.68
C ASP A 213 -10.67 7.05 -4.38
N HIS A 214 -10.85 8.26 -3.84
CA HIS A 214 -11.56 9.35 -4.52
C HIS A 214 -10.78 9.91 -5.71
N ASP A 215 -9.47 10.15 -5.59
CA ASP A 215 -8.63 10.64 -6.69
C ASP A 215 -8.74 9.71 -7.92
N VAL A 216 -8.64 8.39 -7.70
CA VAL A 216 -8.79 7.38 -8.76
C VAL A 216 -10.15 7.47 -9.47
N MET A 217 -11.23 7.71 -8.71
CA MET A 217 -12.57 7.85 -9.29
C MET A 217 -12.74 9.17 -10.03
N ILE A 218 -12.24 10.27 -9.47
CA ILE A 218 -12.28 11.61 -10.08
C ILE A 218 -11.53 11.58 -11.41
N ASP A 219 -10.33 11.01 -11.44
CA ASP A 219 -9.53 10.88 -12.67
C ASP A 219 -10.27 10.04 -13.72
N TYR A 220 -10.90 8.94 -13.31
CA TYR A 220 -11.71 8.11 -14.21
C TYR A 220 -12.88 8.90 -14.79
N LEU A 221 -13.68 9.57 -13.95
CA LEU A 221 -14.86 10.34 -14.39
C LEU A 221 -14.50 11.51 -15.30
N ARG A 222 -13.39 12.21 -15.03
CA ARG A 222 -12.88 13.30 -15.87
C ARG A 222 -12.47 12.83 -17.27
N GLY A 223 -12.05 11.58 -17.41
CA GLY A 223 -11.71 10.97 -18.69
C GLY A 223 -12.92 10.56 -19.54
N LEU A 224 -14.15 10.64 -19.01
CA LEU A 224 -15.36 10.27 -19.73
C LEU A 224 -15.94 11.46 -20.51
N ARG A 225 -16.79 11.15 -21.51
CA ARG A 225 -17.60 12.17 -22.18
C ARG A 225 -18.55 12.80 -21.17
N LYS A 226 -18.58 14.13 -21.11
CA LYS A 226 -19.45 14.87 -20.18
C LYS A 226 -20.94 14.56 -20.43
N SER A 227 -21.65 14.24 -19.35
CA SER A 227 -23.11 14.17 -19.27
C SER A 227 -23.56 14.75 -17.93
N SER A 228 -24.85 15.02 -17.77
CA SER A 228 -25.42 15.48 -16.49
C SER A 228 -25.15 14.47 -15.37
N GLU A 229 -25.34 13.18 -15.61
CA GLU A 229 -25.13 12.12 -14.62
C GLU A 229 -23.65 12.01 -14.21
N ILE A 230 -22.73 12.09 -15.19
CA ILE A 230 -21.29 12.06 -14.93
C ILE A 230 -20.86 13.29 -14.13
N GLN A 231 -21.42 14.47 -14.43
CA GLN A 231 -21.12 15.69 -13.70
C GLN A 231 -21.60 15.63 -12.25
N VAL A 232 -22.79 15.07 -12.00
CA VAL A 232 -23.31 14.83 -10.64
C VAL A 232 -22.38 13.89 -9.88
N ALA A 233 -22.03 12.74 -10.45
CA ALA A 233 -21.12 11.79 -9.82
C ALA A 233 -19.73 12.41 -9.52
N LEU A 234 -19.21 13.21 -10.46
CA LEU A 234 -17.93 13.90 -10.29
C LEU A 234 -17.99 14.91 -9.14
N ASN A 235 -19.04 15.72 -9.07
CA ASN A 235 -19.22 16.71 -8.00
C ASN A 235 -19.31 16.02 -6.63
N THR A 236 -20.09 14.94 -6.52
CA THR A 236 -20.20 14.15 -5.29
C THR A 236 -18.85 13.58 -4.86
N GLU A 237 -18.08 13.03 -5.80
CA GLU A 237 -16.76 12.46 -5.49
C GLU A 237 -15.74 13.54 -5.08
N ILE A 238 -15.76 14.73 -5.70
CA ILE A 238 -14.92 15.88 -5.30
C ILE A 238 -15.28 16.35 -3.88
N GLU A 239 -16.56 16.42 -3.55
CA GLU A 239 -17.01 16.81 -2.22
C GLU A 239 -16.55 15.81 -1.15
N ASN A 240 -16.73 14.51 -1.41
CA ASN A 240 -16.29 13.45 -0.50
C ASN A 240 -14.77 13.43 -0.32
N ARG A 241 -14.02 13.60 -1.42
CA ARG A 241 -12.57 13.77 -1.38
C ARG A 241 -12.16 14.93 -0.48
N THR A 242 -12.84 16.07 -0.61
CA THR A 242 -12.59 17.28 0.18
C THR A 242 -12.87 17.04 1.67
N LYS A 243 -13.94 16.33 2.00
CA LYS A 243 -14.25 15.92 3.38
C LYS A 243 -13.14 15.04 3.96
N SER A 244 -12.68 14.03 3.22
CA SER A 244 -11.56 13.16 3.65
C SER A 244 -10.26 13.94 3.81
N TYR A 245 -9.99 14.90 2.93
CA TYR A 245 -8.81 15.78 3.01
C TYR A 245 -8.84 16.64 4.27
N ARG A 246 -9.95 17.31 4.59
CA ARG A 246 -10.06 18.13 5.81
C ARG A 246 -9.80 17.29 7.07
N LYS A 247 -10.39 16.10 7.16
CA LYS A 247 -10.14 15.16 8.26
C LYS A 247 -8.67 14.75 8.36
N PHE A 248 -7.99 14.56 7.23
CA PHE A 248 -6.55 14.29 7.21
C PHE A 248 -5.73 15.48 7.73
N VAL A 249 -6.04 16.71 7.29
CA VAL A 249 -5.35 17.93 7.74
C VAL A 249 -5.49 18.12 9.25
N GLU A 250 -6.68 17.89 9.80
CA GLU A 250 -6.96 17.93 11.23
C GLU A 250 -6.18 16.84 11.98
N ALA A 251 -6.33 15.57 11.58
CA ALA A 251 -5.67 14.44 12.23
C ALA A 251 -4.14 14.46 12.14
N SER A 252 -3.58 15.15 11.14
CA SER A 252 -2.13 15.30 10.95
C SER A 252 -1.53 16.53 11.64
N GLY A 253 -2.36 17.37 12.27
CA GLY A 253 -1.90 18.48 13.11
C GLY A 253 -1.07 18.00 14.30
N GLU A 254 -1.49 16.92 14.96
CA GLU A 254 -0.63 16.20 15.89
C GLU A 254 0.31 15.28 15.13
N ASN A 255 1.60 15.64 15.05
CA ASN A 255 2.61 14.85 14.35
C ASN A 255 3.53 14.07 15.31
N PRO A 256 3.11 12.92 15.87
CA PRO A 256 3.98 12.10 16.71
C PRO A 256 5.08 11.39 15.92
N VAL A 257 5.01 11.35 14.58
CA VAL A 257 6.06 10.80 13.71
C VAL A 257 7.35 11.64 13.81
N SER A 258 7.24 12.94 14.13
CA SER A 258 8.38 13.82 14.43
C SER A 258 9.34 13.26 15.49
N ARG A 259 8.82 12.51 16.46
CA ARG A 259 9.61 11.89 17.55
C ARG A 259 10.51 10.75 17.07
N LEU A 260 10.29 10.22 15.87
CA LEU A 260 11.10 9.18 15.25
C LEU A 260 12.25 9.73 14.41
N ALA A 261 12.16 11.01 14.04
CA ALA A 261 13.24 11.70 13.36
C ALA A 261 14.37 12.05 14.33
N PRO A 262 15.62 12.16 13.86
CA PRO A 262 16.71 12.68 14.68
C PRO A 262 16.33 14.07 15.20
N ARG A 263 16.59 14.32 16.49
CA ARG A 263 16.68 15.68 17.00
C ARG A 263 17.96 16.27 16.43
N HIS A 264 17.85 17.40 15.76
CA HIS A 264 19.00 18.21 15.38
C HIS A 264 19.68 18.75 16.64
#